data_AF-A0A934FQR3-F1
#
_entry.id   AF-A0A934FQR3-F1
#
_cell.length_a   1.000
_cell.length_b   1.000
_cell.length_c   1.000
_cell.angle_alpha   90.00
_cell.angle_beta   90.00
_cell.angle_gamma   90.00
#
_symmetry.space_group_name_H-M   'P 1'
#
loop_
_entity.id
_entity.type
_entity.pdbx_description
1 polymer ?
#
loop_
_entity_poly.entity_id
_entity_poly.type
_entity_poly.pdbx_seq_one_letter_code
_entity_poly.pdbx_strand_id
1 'polypeptide(L)'
;MQNRPRIHSESSVREGGTIHVRVNSGAKEIHVIVPGLGPVTVPVTSGRAEYTLPPSVPAGTLILISDLLVPDPSTIDVEVVGGT
;
A
#
# COMPACT_ATOMS: atom_id res chain seq x y z
N MET A 1 25.01 7.19 -3.23
CA MET A 1 24.16 6.85 -2.07
C MET A 1 22.92 6.15 -2.61
N GLN A 2 22.69 4.87 -2.30
CA GLN A 2 21.43 4.21 -2.69
C GLN A 2 20.32 4.67 -1.76
N ASN A 3 19.32 5.35 -2.32
CA ASN A 3 18.13 5.80 -1.62
C ASN A 3 17.34 4.55 -1.20
N ARG A 4 17.37 4.18 0.09
CA ARG A 4 16.54 3.06 0.58
C ARG A 4 15.07 3.46 0.43
N PRO A 5 14.18 2.57 -0.03
CA PRO A 5 12.75 2.87 -0.12
C PRO A 5 12.24 3.33 1.24
N ARG A 6 11.46 4.42 1.31
CA ARG A 6 10.94 4.93 2.59
C ARG A 6 9.65 4.24 3.01
N ILE A 7 9.02 3.50 2.11
CA ILE A 7 7.89 2.61 2.41
C ILE A 7 8.22 1.19 1.95
N HIS A 8 7.71 0.21 2.67
CA HIS A 8 7.90 -1.21 2.38
C HIS A 8 6.62 -1.98 2.69
N SER A 9 6.33 -2.99 1.86
CA SER A 9 5.26 -3.97 2.07
C SER A 9 5.66 -5.29 1.42
N GLU A 10 4.83 -6.31 1.63
CA GLU A 10 4.81 -7.51 0.82
C GLU A 10 4.61 -7.16 -0.67
N SER A 11 5.19 -7.95 -1.57
CA SER A 11 5.00 -7.74 -3.02
C SER A 11 3.63 -8.22 -3.50
N SER A 12 2.93 -9.02 -2.70
CA SER A 12 1.66 -9.63 -3.06
C SER A 12 0.79 -9.90 -1.84
N VAL A 13 -0.52 -9.86 -2.03
CA VAL A 13 -1.53 -10.12 -0.99
C VAL A 13 -2.69 -10.93 -1.58
N ARG A 14 -3.32 -11.78 -0.77
CA ARG A 14 -4.53 -12.49 -1.20
C ARG A 14 -5.75 -11.59 -1.15
N GLU A 15 -6.76 -11.88 -1.96
CA GLU A 15 -8.10 -11.29 -1.80
C GLU A 15 -8.58 -11.42 -0.35
N GLY A 16 -9.16 -10.34 0.20
CA GLY A 16 -9.56 -10.29 1.62
C GLY A 16 -8.41 -10.25 2.63
N GLY A 17 -7.15 -10.29 2.16
CA GLY A 17 -5.96 -10.24 2.99
C GLY A 17 -5.59 -8.83 3.44
N THR A 18 -4.73 -8.76 4.46
CA THR A 18 -4.20 -7.50 5.00
C THR A 18 -2.81 -7.23 4.46
N ILE A 19 -2.62 -6.03 3.92
CA ILE A 19 -1.33 -5.47 3.50
C ILE A 19 -0.72 -4.75 4.71
N HIS A 20 0.53 -5.07 5.05
CA HIS A 20 1.25 -4.39 6.12
C HIS A 20 2.31 -3.46 5.53
N VAL A 21 2.13 -2.16 5.75
CA VAL A 21 3.03 -1.14 5.21
C VAL A 21 3.89 -0.58 6.33
N ARG A 22 5.21 -0.73 6.20
CA ARG A 22 6.18 -0.01 7.04
C ARG A 22 6.49 1.33 6.40
N VAL A 23 6.41 2.39 7.19
CA VAL A 23 6.61 3.77 6.74
C VAL A 23 7.73 4.40 7.56
N ASN A 24 8.84 4.72 6.88
CA ASN A 24 10.05 5.32 7.43
C ASN A 24 10.25 6.77 6.97
N SER A 25 9.24 7.39 6.37
CA SER A 25 9.33 8.72 5.74
C SER A 25 8.84 9.88 6.62
N GLY A 26 8.27 9.60 7.80
CA GLY A 26 7.62 10.60 8.65
C GLY A 26 6.19 10.95 8.22
N ALA A 27 5.67 10.30 7.18
CA ALA A 27 4.27 10.43 6.78
C ALA A 27 3.33 9.95 7.89
N LYS A 28 2.21 10.67 8.05
CA LYS A 28 1.16 10.36 9.04
C LYS A 28 0.04 9.50 8.47
N GLU A 29 0.01 9.36 7.16
CA GLU A 29 -0.97 8.59 6.41
C GLU A 29 -0.32 8.08 5.13
N ILE A 30 -0.93 7.04 4.56
CA ILE A 30 -0.64 6.55 3.21
C ILE A 30 -1.93 6.56 2.40
N HIS A 31 -1.80 6.60 1.08
CA HIS A 31 -2.89 6.37 0.15
C HIS A 31 -2.72 4.98 -0.46
N VAL A 32 -3.75 4.15 -0.30
CA VAL A 32 -3.88 2.85 -0.97
C VAL A 32 -4.86 3.02 -2.12
N ILE A 33 -4.41 2.79 -3.35
CA ILE A 33 -5.20 2.98 -4.55
C ILE A 33 -5.46 1.61 -5.16
N VAL A 34 -6.70 1.15 -5.04
CA VAL A 34 -7.17 -0.07 -5.69
C VAL A 34 -7.95 0.33 -6.96
N PRO A 35 -7.54 -0.14 -8.15
CA PRO A 35 -8.26 0.12 -9.39
C PRO A 35 -9.76 -0.20 -9.27
N GLY A 36 -10.62 0.73 -9.70
CA GLY A 36 -12.08 0.58 -9.64
C GLY A 36 -12.72 0.94 -8.29
N LEU A 37 -11.95 1.07 -7.20
CA LEU A 37 -12.45 1.45 -5.87
C LEU A 37 -12.06 2.88 -5.47
N GLY A 38 -11.00 3.42 -6.09
CA GLY A 38 -10.47 4.75 -5.78
C GLY A 38 -9.45 4.72 -4.63
N PRO A 39 -8.90 5.90 -4.25
CA PRO A 39 -7.93 6.01 -3.19
C PRO A 39 -8.59 5.89 -1.80
N VAL A 40 -7.95 5.12 -0.92
CA VAL A 40 -8.28 5.02 0.50
C VAL A 40 -7.11 5.59 1.31
N THR A 41 -7.40 6.53 2.19
CA THR A 41 -6.41 7.07 3.13
C THR A 41 -6.33 6.17 4.37
N VAL A 42 -5.12 5.74 4.72
CA VAL A 42 -4.88 4.85 5.86
C VAL A 42 -3.90 5.54 6.82
N PRO A 43 -4.25 5.71 8.10
CA PRO A 43 -3.37 6.38 9.07
C PRO A 43 -2.13 5.53 9.39
N VAL A 44 -0.99 6.18 9.53
CA VAL A 44 0.26 5.58 9.99
C VAL A 44 0.36 5.73 11.50
N THR A 45 0.40 4.60 12.21
CA THR A 45 0.58 4.53 13.66
C THR A 45 1.92 3.86 13.97
N SER A 46 2.81 4.57 14.67
CA SER A 46 4.13 4.04 15.04
C SER A 46 4.95 3.50 13.86
N GLY A 47 4.89 4.19 12.71
CA GLY A 47 5.60 3.80 11.49
C GLY A 47 4.98 2.61 10.74
N ARG A 48 3.72 2.26 11.05
CA ARG A 48 2.99 1.17 10.39
C ARG A 48 1.60 1.62 9.94
N ALA A 49 1.18 1.13 8.79
CA ALA A 49 -0.19 1.21 8.32
C ALA A 49 -0.65 -0.18 7.88
N GLU A 50 -1.92 -0.48 8.10
CA GLU A 50 -2.52 -1.78 7.78
C GLU A 50 -3.78 -1.53 6.95
N TYR A 51 -3.90 -2.25 5.83
CA TYR A 51 -5.06 -2.15 4.96
C TYR A 51 -5.55 -3.54 4.58
N THR A 52 -6.79 -3.86 4.96
CA THR A 52 -7.45 -5.09 4.54
C THR A 52 -8.17 -4.86 3.22
N LEU A 53 -7.82 -5.66 2.22
CA LEU A 53 -8.49 -5.61 0.93
C LEU A 53 -9.95 -6.00 1.06
N PRO A 54 -10.86 -5.34 0.33
CA PRO A 54 -12.21 -5.85 0.17
C PRO A 54 -12.19 -7.27 -0.40
N PRO A 55 -13.21 -8.08 -0.09
CA PRO A 55 -13.46 -9.28 -0.87
C PRO A 55 -13.76 -8.89 -2.32
N SER A 56 -13.51 -9.82 -3.23
CA SER A 56 -13.73 -9.75 -4.68
C SER A 56 -12.81 -8.80 -5.45
N VAL A 57 -11.66 -8.41 -4.91
CA VAL A 57 -10.62 -7.72 -5.71
C VAL A 57 -9.98 -8.76 -6.65
N PRO A 58 -10.04 -8.57 -7.99
CA PRO A 58 -9.58 -9.58 -8.94
C PRO A 58 -8.10 -9.90 -8.79
N ALA A 59 -7.73 -11.17 -9.01
CA ALA A 59 -6.33 -11.56 -9.12
C ALA A 59 -5.64 -10.82 -10.28
N GLY A 60 -4.36 -10.46 -10.08
CA GLY A 60 -3.58 -9.65 -11.02
C GLY A 60 -3.86 -8.14 -10.92
N THR A 61 -4.75 -7.71 -10.02
CA THR A 61 -4.92 -6.28 -9.72
C THR A 61 -3.65 -5.74 -9.06
N LEU A 62 -3.10 -4.66 -9.61
CA LEU A 62 -1.99 -3.92 -8.99
C LEU A 62 -2.53 -2.80 -8.10
N ILE A 63 -2.14 -2.82 -6.82
CA ILE A 63 -2.49 -1.83 -5.82
C ILE A 63 -1.30 -0.91 -5.65
N LEU A 64 -1.52 0.39 -5.83
CA LEU A 64 -0.50 1.40 -5.60
C LEU A 64 -0.60 1.93 -4.18
N ILE A 65 0.52 2.01 -3.48
CA ILE A 65 0.59 2.58 -2.12
C ILE A 65 1.59 3.73 -2.12
N SER A 66 1.17 4.89 -1.60
CA SER A 66 1.99 6.11 -1.55
C SER A 66 1.99 6.77 -0.17
N ASP A 67 3.11 7.36 0.23
CA ASP A 67 3.21 8.18 1.45
C ASP A 67 2.86 9.66 1.25
N LEU A 68 2.58 10.07 -0.01
CA LEU A 68 2.18 11.41 -0.43
C LEU A 68 3.06 12.57 0.05
N LEU A 69 4.31 12.32 0.46
CA LEU A 69 5.18 13.41 0.87
C LEU A 69 5.58 14.27 -0.32
N VAL A 70 5.40 15.58 -0.19
CA VAL A 70 5.80 16.57 -1.20
C VAL A 70 7.13 17.19 -0.77
N PRO A 71 8.12 17.34 -1.68
CA PRO A 71 8.06 17.15 -3.13
C PRO A 71 8.40 15.74 -3.62
N ASP A 72 8.81 14.83 -2.73
CA ASP A 72 9.37 13.52 -3.09
C ASP A 72 8.55 12.39 -2.45
N PRO A 73 7.47 11.92 -3.12
CA PRO A 73 6.65 10.84 -2.60
C PRO A 73 7.30 9.48 -2.85
N SER A 74 7.15 8.57 -1.90
CA SER A 74 7.54 7.17 -2.06
C SER A 74 6.34 6.36 -2.51
N THR A 75 6.54 5.43 -3.45
CA THR A 75 5.49 4.52 -3.94
C THR A 75 5.97 3.08 -3.99
N ILE A 76 5.04 2.14 -3.79
CA ILE A 76 5.23 0.70 -4.00
C ILE A 76 3.96 0.12 -4.64
N ASP A 77 4.14 -0.98 -5.34
CA ASP A 77 3.05 -1.77 -5.91
C ASP A 77 2.91 -3.10 -5.17
N VAL A 78 1.66 -3.53 -4.96
CA VAL A 78 1.31 -4.84 -4.38
C VAL A 78 0.35 -5.54 -5.33
N GLU A 79 0.68 -6.76 -5.75
CA GLU A 79 -0.18 -7.55 -6.63
C GLU A 79 -1.17 -8.40 -5.82
N VAL A 80 -2.43 -8.42 -6.24
CA VAL A 80 -3.41 -9.36 -5.68
C VAL A 80 -3.20 -10.76 -6.26
N VAL A 81 -2.90 -11.73 -5.41
CA VAL A 81 -2.60 -13.12 -5.79
C VAL A 81 -3.61 -14.09 -5.22
N GLY A 82 -4.18 -14.95 -6.07
CA GLY A 82 -5.20 -15.92 -5.66
C GLY A 82 -6.55 -15.25 -5.32
N GLY A 83 -7.63 -15.92 -5.73
CA GLY A 83 -8.98 -15.37 -5.80
C GLY A 83 -9.68 -15.96 -7.03
N THR A 84 -10.93 -15.60 -7.29
CA THR A 84 -11.62 -15.96 -8.55
C THR A 84 -10.98 -15.37 -9.78
#